data_AF-A0A3P3Q2N2-F1
#
_entry.id   AF-A0A3P3Q2N2-F1
#
_cell.length_a   1.000
_cell.length_b   1.000
_cell.length_c   1.000
_cell.angle_alpha   90.00
_cell.angle_beta   90.00
_cell.angle_gamma   90.00
#
_symmetry.space_group_name_H-M   'P 1'
#
loop_
_entity.id
_entity.type
_entity.pdbx_description
1 polymer ?
#
loop_
_entity_poly.entity_id
_entity_poly.type
_entity_poly.pdbx_seq_one_letter_code
_entity_poly.pdbx_strand_id
1 'polypeptide(L)'
;MLDFGKLQADVIKDVFKSKFTGKVADYKVYGFIVIDGNRYIPVVYKNISIFLIPVTYCLFSLAIIDVGIAVKKMFENIKDVEELKDTKTIKQVAGGIQLKELKTPDGKTIFVDESLLKPFGQGIRYYVNKDCDTVVYVKGAKEYLGLVMVTRKR
;
A
#
# COMPACT_ATOMS: atom_id res chain seq x y z
N MET A 1 -2.31 13.12 -5.19
CA MET A 1 -3.09 11.87 -5.23
C MET A 1 -2.30 10.85 -6.03
N LEU A 2 -2.42 9.56 -5.70
CA LEU A 2 -1.75 8.47 -6.41
C LEU A 2 -2.00 8.57 -7.92
N ASP A 3 -0.92 8.57 -8.70
CA ASP A 3 -1.01 8.57 -10.17
C ASP A 3 -1.15 7.13 -10.66
N PHE A 4 -2.38 6.72 -10.93
CA PHE A 4 -2.68 5.38 -11.42
C PHE A 4 -2.08 5.10 -12.80
N GLY A 5 -1.94 6.10 -13.67
CA GLY A 5 -1.35 5.93 -14.99
C GLY A 5 0.14 5.60 -14.89
N LYS A 6 0.87 6.39 -14.08
CA LYS A 6 2.28 6.15 -13.79
C LYS A 6 2.50 4.81 -13.09
N LEU A 7 1.72 4.49 -12.05
CA LEU A 7 1.83 3.22 -11.34
C LEU A 7 1.66 2.03 -12.29
N GLN A 8 0.63 2.05 -13.14
CA GLN A 8 0.40 0.98 -14.10
C GLN A 8 1.55 0.85 -15.10
N ALA A 9 2.08 1.96 -15.61
CA ALA A 9 3.23 1.94 -16.51
C ALA A 9 4.47 1.33 -15.83
N ASP A 10 4.74 1.66 -14.57
CA ASP A 10 5.86 1.14 -13.81
C ASP A 10 5.72 -0.37 -13.54
N VAL A 11 4.50 -0.83 -13.20
CA VAL A 11 4.19 -2.26 -13.04
C VAL A 11 4.44 -3.03 -14.32
N ILE A 12 3.94 -2.55 -15.47
CA ILE A 12 4.13 -3.21 -16.76
C ILE A 12 5.62 -3.31 -17.10
N LYS A 13 6.37 -2.20 -16.98
CA LYS A 13 7.80 -2.19 -17.26
C LYS A 13 8.55 -3.22 -16.41
N ASP A 14 8.24 -3.28 -15.12
CA ASP A 14 8.89 -4.20 -14.18
C ASP A 14 8.57 -5.67 -14.51
N VAL A 15 7.29 -6.01 -14.67
CA VAL A 15 6.85 -7.39 -14.99
C VAL A 15 7.43 -7.86 -16.33
N PHE A 16 7.49 -7.01 -17.35
CA PHE A 16 8.12 -7.39 -18.62
C PHE A 16 9.63 -7.54 -18.48
N LYS A 17 10.30 -6.60 -17.81
CA LYS A 17 11.75 -6.67 -17.57
C LYS A 17 12.12 -7.94 -16.79
N SER A 18 11.29 -8.36 -15.85
CA SER A 18 11.49 -9.58 -15.07
C SER A 18 11.54 -10.82 -15.97
N LYS A 19 10.66 -10.91 -16.98
CA LYS A 19 10.63 -12.01 -17.97
C LYS A 19 11.89 -12.10 -18.82
N PHE A 20 12.47 -10.95 -19.21
CA PHE A 20 13.70 -10.93 -20.01
C PHE A 20 14.97 -11.16 -19.19
N THR A 21 14.98 -10.70 -17.93
CA THR A 21 16.18 -10.75 -17.08
C THR A 21 16.23 -11.99 -16.18
N GLY A 22 15.14 -12.75 -16.07
CA GLY A 22 14.98 -13.87 -15.13
C GLY A 22 14.91 -13.43 -13.66
N LYS A 23 14.97 -12.13 -13.37
CA LYS A 23 14.84 -11.59 -12.02
C LYS A 23 13.36 -11.62 -11.61
N VAL A 24 13.11 -11.80 -10.32
CA VAL A 24 11.76 -11.67 -9.76
C VAL A 24 11.31 -10.22 -9.90
N ALA A 25 10.08 -10.01 -10.37
CA ALA A 25 9.47 -8.69 -10.45
C ALA A 25 9.31 -8.10 -9.04
N ASP A 26 9.58 -6.80 -8.91
CA ASP A 26 9.28 -6.05 -7.69
C ASP A 26 7.75 -5.93 -7.50
N TYR A 27 6.98 -5.87 -8.59
CA TYR A 27 5.53 -5.79 -8.56
C TYR A 27 4.83 -7.13 -8.78
N LYS A 28 3.70 -7.31 -8.11
CA LYS A 28 2.74 -8.40 -8.35
C LYS A 28 1.33 -7.83 -8.42
N VAL A 29 0.55 -8.25 -9.40
CA VAL A 29 -0.84 -7.82 -9.59
C VAL A 29 -1.75 -8.98 -9.23
N TYR A 30 -2.80 -8.71 -8.46
CA TYR A 30 -3.75 -9.72 -8.01
C TYR A 30 -5.16 -9.49 -8.57
N GLY A 31 -5.96 -10.54 -8.58
CA GLY A 31 -7.40 -10.45 -8.86
C GLY A 31 -8.11 -9.44 -7.96
N PHE A 32 -9.27 -8.95 -8.42
CA PHE A 32 -9.95 -7.87 -7.71
C PHE A 32 -10.42 -8.28 -6.31
N ILE A 33 -10.42 -7.31 -5.40
CA ILE A 33 -11.03 -7.41 -4.07
C ILE A 33 -12.17 -6.39 -3.95
N VAL A 34 -13.04 -6.60 -2.96
CA VAL A 34 -14.16 -5.69 -2.66
C VAL A 34 -13.93 -5.07 -1.28
N ILE A 35 -13.90 -3.74 -1.23
CA ILE A 35 -13.79 -2.96 0.01
C ILE A 35 -14.92 -1.93 -0.01
N ASP A 36 -15.78 -1.94 1.01
CA ASP A 36 -16.94 -1.05 1.12
C ASP A 36 -17.79 -1.00 -0.16
N GLY A 37 -18.02 -2.17 -0.78
CA GLY A 37 -18.78 -2.31 -2.03
C GLY A 37 -18.03 -1.89 -3.31
N ASN A 38 -16.84 -1.30 -3.20
CA ASN A 38 -16.02 -0.89 -4.33
C ASN A 38 -15.00 -1.97 -4.72
N ARG A 39 -14.78 -2.14 -6.03
CA ARG A 39 -13.85 -3.14 -6.57
C ARG A 39 -12.49 -2.53 -6.86
N TYR A 40 -11.42 -3.16 -6.38
CA TYR A 40 -10.05 -2.72 -6.58
C TYR A 40 -9.18 -3.87 -7.09
N ILE A 41 -8.21 -3.55 -7.95
CA ILE A 41 -7.11 -4.42 -8.34
C ILE A 41 -5.92 -4.11 -7.42
N PRO A 42 -5.51 -5.06 -6.56
CA PRO A 42 -4.35 -4.88 -5.71
C PRO A 42 -3.04 -5.05 -6.50
N VAL A 43 -2.11 -4.12 -6.27
CA VAL A 43 -0.74 -4.16 -6.78
C VAL A 43 0.21 -4.17 -5.61
N VAL A 44 0.87 -5.30 -5.37
CA VAL A 44 1.86 -5.45 -4.31
C VAL A 44 3.22 -5.02 -4.84
N TYR A 45 3.94 -4.20 -4.08
CA TYR A 45 5.32 -3.81 -4.35
C TYR A 45 6.24 -4.37 -3.25
N LYS A 46 7.22 -5.19 -3.67
CA LYS A 46 8.24 -5.84 -2.82
C LYS A 46 7.70 -6.61 -1.61
N ASN A 47 6.42 -6.98 -1.64
CA ASN A 47 5.66 -7.56 -0.52
C ASN A 47 5.62 -6.70 0.76
N ILE A 48 5.88 -5.39 0.66
CA ILE A 48 5.91 -4.44 1.79
C ILE A 48 4.93 -3.27 1.65
N SER A 49 4.42 -3.04 0.44
CA SER A 49 3.32 -2.09 0.21
C SER A 49 2.35 -2.65 -0.81
N ILE A 50 1.10 -2.20 -0.72
CA ILE A 50 0.03 -2.56 -1.66
C ILE A 50 -0.65 -1.28 -2.10
N PHE A 51 -0.78 -1.10 -3.40
CA PHE A 51 -1.60 -0.06 -4.03
C PHE A 51 -2.92 -0.67 -4.48
N LEU A 52 -4.02 0.08 -4.32
CA LEU A 52 -5.34 -0.30 -4.77
C LEU A 52 -5.72 0.56 -5.96
N ILE A 53 -5.84 -0.06 -7.13
CA ILE A 53 -6.33 0.62 -8.33
C ILE A 53 -7.81 0.30 -8.46
N PRO A 54 -8.72 1.29 -8.43
CA PRO A 54 -10.12 1.06 -8.74
C PRO A 54 -10.26 0.33 -10.08
N VAL A 55 -11.12 -0.70 -10.15
CA VAL A 55 -11.27 -1.50 -11.39
C VAL A 55 -11.64 -0.61 -12.59
N THR A 56 -12.39 0.46 -12.37
CA THR A 56 -12.77 1.46 -13.39
C THR A 56 -11.59 2.20 -14.02
N TYR A 57 -10.42 2.20 -13.37
CA TYR A 57 -9.20 2.86 -13.86
C TYR A 57 -8.09 1.86 -14.24
N CYS A 58 -8.35 0.56 -14.11
CA CYS A 58 -7.37 -0.48 -14.39
C CYS A 58 -7.34 -0.83 -15.88
N LEU A 59 -6.14 -0.82 -16.46
CA LEU A 59 -5.82 -1.15 -17.85
C LEU A 59 -4.98 -2.43 -17.97
N PHE A 60 -4.79 -3.17 -16.87
CA PHE A 60 -4.05 -4.41 -16.89
C PHE A 60 -4.79 -5.50 -17.66
N SER A 61 -4.05 -6.25 -18.47
CA SER A 61 -4.57 -7.47 -19.10
C SER A 61 -4.65 -8.60 -18.08
N LEU A 62 -5.53 -9.58 -18.33
CA LEU A 62 -5.62 -10.80 -17.50
C LEU A 62 -4.29 -11.58 -17.45
N ALA A 63 -3.42 -11.42 -18.45
CA ALA A 63 -2.15 -12.13 -18.56
C ALA A 63 -1.11 -11.77 -17.48
N ILE A 64 -1.33 -10.69 -16.73
CA ILE A 64 -0.45 -10.28 -15.62
C ILE A 64 -1.13 -10.35 -14.24
N ILE A 65 -2.42 -10.69 -14.21
CA ILE A 65 -3.20 -10.76 -12.98
C ILE A 65 -3.05 -12.18 -12.40
N ASP A 66 -2.50 -12.25 -11.19
CA ASP A 66 -2.38 -13.49 -10.44
C ASP A 66 -3.67 -13.76 -9.62
N VAL A 67 -4.08 -15.03 -9.56
CA VAL A 67 -5.25 -15.49 -8.80
C VAL A 67 -4.79 -15.86 -7.38
N GLY A 68 -4.26 -14.88 -6.66
CA GLY A 68 -3.72 -15.09 -5.31
C GLY A 68 -4.69 -14.74 -4.18
N ILE A 69 -4.89 -15.66 -3.24
CA ILE A 69 -5.79 -15.51 -2.07
C ILE A 69 -5.18 -14.63 -0.96
N ALA A 70 -3.85 -14.50 -0.91
CA ALA A 70 -3.13 -13.91 0.23
C ALA A 70 -3.44 -12.41 0.46
N VAL A 71 -3.66 -11.63 -0.61
CA VAL A 71 -3.90 -10.19 -0.47
C VAL A 71 -5.24 -9.88 0.18
N LYS A 72 -6.27 -10.68 -0.09
CA LYS A 72 -7.59 -10.49 0.51
C LYS A 72 -7.54 -10.48 2.04
N LYS A 73 -6.74 -11.37 2.64
CA LYS A 73 -6.55 -11.46 4.10
C LYS A 73 -5.98 -10.19 4.72
N MET A 74 -5.09 -9.48 4.01
CA MET A 74 -4.51 -8.23 4.51
C MET A 74 -5.53 -7.08 4.61
N PHE A 75 -6.67 -7.20 3.92
CA PHE A 75 -7.76 -6.23 3.97
C PHE A 75 -8.98 -6.74 4.75
N GLU A 76 -8.95 -7.94 5.35
CA GLU A 76 -10.05 -8.42 6.22
C GLU A 76 -10.20 -7.53 7.45
N ASN A 77 -9.08 -7.02 7.97
CA ASN A 77 -9.04 -6.13 9.14
C ASN A 77 -9.28 -4.65 8.78
N ILE A 78 -9.74 -4.34 7.57
CA ILE A 78 -10.02 -2.94 7.20
C ILE A 78 -11.31 -2.41 7.85
N LYS A 79 -12.12 -3.30 8.41
CA LYS A 79 -13.26 -2.95 9.26
C LYS A 79 -12.74 -2.42 10.60
N ASP A 80 -13.47 -1.48 11.19
CA ASP A 80 -13.18 -0.92 12.53
C ASP A 80 -11.78 -0.30 12.65
N VAL A 81 -11.31 0.31 11.55
CA VAL A 81 -10.04 1.03 11.55
C VAL A 81 -10.19 2.43 12.15
N GLU A 82 -9.16 2.86 12.87
CA GLU A 82 -9.07 4.18 13.48
C GLU A 82 -8.09 5.07 12.73
N GLU A 83 -8.42 6.35 12.62
CA GLU A 83 -7.55 7.34 11.99
C GLU A 83 -6.32 7.58 12.87
N LEU A 84 -5.15 7.46 12.26
CA LEU A 84 -3.88 7.81 12.88
C LEU A 84 -3.62 9.30 12.75
N LYS A 85 -3.14 9.91 13.82
CA LYS A 85 -2.62 11.28 13.81
C LYS A 85 -1.23 11.31 13.20
N ASP A 86 -1.08 11.98 12.07
CA ASP A 86 0.23 12.33 11.52
C ASP A 86 0.89 13.38 12.43
N THR A 87 1.98 13.00 13.09
CA THR A 87 2.70 13.89 14.00
C THR A 87 3.56 14.92 13.24
N LYS A 88 3.71 14.77 11.92
CA LYS A 88 4.64 15.48 11.05
C LYS A 88 6.11 15.30 11.43
N THR A 89 6.41 14.35 12.32
CA THR A 89 7.76 14.02 12.74
C THR A 89 8.35 12.98 11.79
N ILE A 90 9.54 13.25 11.29
CA ILE A 90 10.35 12.31 10.50
C ILE A 90 11.62 12.01 11.31
N LYS A 91 11.86 10.73 11.59
CA LYS A 91 13.09 10.26 12.23
C LYS A 91 14.01 9.66 11.19
N GLN A 92 15.25 10.12 11.17
CA GLN A 92 16.28 9.45 10.38
C GLN A 92 16.84 8.27 11.15
N VAL A 93 17.03 7.15 10.47
CA VAL A 93 17.72 5.97 11.01
C VAL A 93 18.92 5.61 10.16
N ALA A 94 19.76 4.70 10.66
CA ALA A 94 20.93 4.23 9.94
C ALA A 94 20.58 3.73 8.53
N GLY A 95 21.43 4.03 7.54
CA GLY A 95 21.17 3.72 6.13
C GLY A 95 20.33 4.77 5.39
N GLY A 96 20.06 5.93 6.00
CA GLY A 96 19.37 7.05 5.34
C GLY A 96 17.85 6.87 5.21
N ILE A 97 17.30 5.84 5.83
CA ILE A 97 15.85 5.61 5.84
C ILE A 97 15.19 6.69 6.71
N GLN A 98 14.12 7.27 6.18
CA GLN A 98 13.30 8.28 6.86
C GLN A 98 12.01 7.61 7.32
N LEU A 99 11.80 7.59 8.64
CA LEU A 99 10.61 7.01 9.26
C LEU A 99 9.64 8.11 9.66
N LYS A 100 8.46 8.10 9.04
CA LYS A 100 7.33 8.93 9.48
C LYS A 100 6.75 8.37 10.77
N GLU A 101 6.53 9.25 11.74
CA GLU A 101 5.87 8.93 13.00
C GLU A 101 4.37 9.23 12.96
N LEU A 102 3.57 8.19 13.18
CA LEU A 102 2.12 8.24 13.30
C LEU A 102 1.70 7.85 14.72
N LYS A 103 0.60 8.41 15.22
CA LYS A 103 0.05 8.06 16.53
C LYS A 103 -1.38 7.57 16.44
N THR A 104 -1.65 6.49 17.13
CA THR A 104 -3.02 6.00 17.39
C THR A 104 -3.75 6.91 18.35
N PRO A 105 -5.09 6.80 18.45
CA PRO A 105 -5.88 7.57 19.43
C PRO A 105 -5.46 7.35 20.90
N ASP A 106 -4.98 6.15 21.25
CA ASP A 106 -4.46 5.81 22.59
C ASP A 106 -3.01 6.27 22.84
N GLY A 107 -2.37 6.92 21.86
CA GLY A 107 -1.03 7.48 21.97
C GLY A 107 0.12 6.53 21.63
N LYS A 108 -0.16 5.27 21.26
CA LYS A 108 0.84 4.35 20.71
C LYS A 108 1.44 4.91 19.42
N THR A 109 2.76 4.73 19.28
CA THR A 109 3.53 5.26 18.14
C THR A 109 3.76 4.17 17.09
N ILE A 110 3.50 4.50 15.83
CA ILE A 110 3.71 3.66 14.65
C ILE A 110 4.72 4.35 13.73
N PHE A 111 5.70 3.60 13.23
CA PHE A 111 6.67 4.10 12.28
C PHE A 111 6.46 3.47 10.91
N VAL A 112 6.55 4.28 9.87
CA VAL A 112 6.44 3.83 8.47
C VAL A 112 7.56 4.47 7.66
N ASP A 113 8.21 3.68 6.80
CA ASP A 113 9.17 4.21 5.83
C ASP A 113 8.48 5.22 4.89
N GLU A 114 8.97 6.46 4.91
CA GLU A 114 8.42 7.56 4.14
C GLU A 114 8.49 7.30 2.63
N SER A 115 9.49 6.55 2.16
CA SER A 115 9.63 6.20 0.74
C SER A 115 8.45 5.36 0.23
N LEU A 116 7.83 4.56 1.11
CA LEU A 116 6.63 3.77 0.78
C LEU A 116 5.37 4.64 0.74
N LEU A 117 5.37 5.78 1.44
CA LEU A 117 4.23 6.70 1.50
C LEU A 117 4.21 7.71 0.35
N LYS A 118 5.38 8.11 -0.15
CA LYS A 118 5.52 9.10 -1.25
C LYS A 118 4.63 8.81 -2.47
N PRO A 119 4.51 7.56 -2.98
CA PRO A 119 3.70 7.28 -4.16
C PRO A 119 2.21 7.62 -3.99
N PHE A 120 1.67 7.55 -2.78
CA PHE A 120 0.26 7.87 -2.51
C PHE A 120 -0.04 9.38 -2.65
N GLY A 121 0.99 10.21 -2.62
CA GLY A 121 0.91 11.66 -2.80
C GLY A 121 0.31 12.40 -1.60
N GLN A 122 -0.21 13.60 -1.86
CA GLN A 122 -0.76 14.49 -0.84
C GLN A 122 -2.27 14.29 -0.62
N GLY A 123 -2.77 14.80 0.51
CA GLY A 123 -4.20 14.76 0.86
C GLY A 123 -4.70 13.39 1.33
N ILE A 124 -3.78 12.53 1.75
CA ILE A 124 -4.07 11.17 2.24
C ILE A 124 -4.21 11.16 3.76
N ARG A 125 -4.95 10.16 4.26
CA ARG A 125 -5.11 9.86 5.68
C ARG A 125 -4.68 8.42 5.94
N TYR A 126 -4.24 8.18 7.18
CA TYR A 126 -3.69 6.90 7.61
C TYR A 126 -4.61 6.26 8.63
N TYR A 127 -4.78 4.95 8.54
CA TYR A 127 -5.65 4.20 9.43
C TYR A 127 -4.98 2.91 9.88
N VAL A 128 -5.32 2.45 11.09
CA VAL A 128 -4.87 1.16 11.63
C VAL A 128 -6.06 0.42 12.22
N ASN A 129 -6.01 -0.90 12.22
CA ASN A 129 -6.92 -1.70 13.00
C ASN A 129 -6.29 -1.99 14.37
N LYS A 130 -7.04 -1.83 15.46
CA LYS A 130 -6.53 -2.04 16.84
C LYS A 130 -5.95 -3.43 17.05
N ASP A 131 -6.52 -4.44 16.42
CA ASP A 131 -6.11 -5.84 16.53
C ASP A 131 -4.97 -6.20 15.55
N CYS A 132 -4.57 -5.27 14.66
CA CYS A 132 -3.53 -5.48 13.66
C CYS A 132 -2.65 -4.24 13.48
N ASP A 133 -1.56 -4.18 14.24
CA ASP A 133 -0.57 -3.09 14.21
C ASP A 133 0.57 -3.26 13.19
N THR A 134 0.43 -4.23 12.28
CA THR A 134 1.46 -4.58 11.30
C THR A 134 1.36 -3.79 10.00
N VAL A 135 0.18 -3.21 9.73
CA VAL A 135 -0.11 -2.49 8.49
C VAL A 135 -0.75 -1.14 8.80
N VAL A 136 -0.48 -0.17 7.93
CA VAL A 136 -1.16 1.12 7.90
C VAL A 136 -1.92 1.22 6.59
N TYR A 137 -3.24 1.35 6.67
CA TYR A 137 -4.09 1.61 5.51
C TYR A 137 -4.01 3.07 5.11
N VAL A 138 -4.00 3.33 3.80
CA VAL A 138 -3.93 4.67 3.23
C VAL A 138 -5.22 4.95 2.49
N LYS A 139 -5.91 6.03 2.87
CA LYS A 139 -7.16 6.46 2.25
C LYS A 139 -7.00 7.86 1.65
N GLY A 140 -7.55 8.04 0.45
CA GLY A 140 -7.74 9.35 -0.16
C GLY A 140 -9.04 10.00 0.32
N ALA A 141 -9.53 11.00 -0.42
CA ALA A 141 -10.78 11.68 -0.07
C ALA A 141 -12.02 10.79 -0.21
N LYS A 142 -12.03 9.88 -1.21
CA LYS A 142 -13.22 9.07 -1.55
C LYS A 142 -12.98 7.56 -1.53
N GLU A 143 -11.72 7.12 -1.62
CA GLU A 143 -11.38 5.72 -1.86
C GLU A 143 -10.15 5.29 -1.05
N TYR A 144 -10.04 3.97 -0.82
CA TYR A 144 -8.82 3.39 -0.30
C TYR A 144 -7.77 3.37 -1.41
N LEU A 145 -6.58 3.87 -1.10
CA LEU A 145 -5.48 3.92 -2.05
C LEU A 145 -4.52 2.73 -1.86
N GLY A 146 -4.50 2.10 -0.68
CA GLY A 146 -3.62 0.98 -0.41
C GLY A 146 -3.32 0.74 1.06
N LEU A 147 -2.22 0.03 1.31
CA LEU A 147 -1.62 -0.13 2.63
C LEU A 147 -0.09 -0.22 2.53
N VAL A 148 0.57 -0.01 3.66
CA VAL A 148 2.02 -0.15 3.82
C VAL A 148 2.32 -0.89 5.11
N MET A 149 3.40 -1.66 5.13
CA MET A 149 3.87 -2.35 6.33
C MET A 149 4.49 -1.36 7.32
N VAL A 150 4.24 -1.60 8.61
CA VAL A 150 4.86 -0.86 9.71
C VAL A 150 6.33 -1.26 9.83
N THR A 151 7.21 -0.28 10.00
CA THR A 151 8.63 -0.51 10.25
C THR A 151 8.85 -0.80 11.73
N ARG A 152 9.10 -2.06 12.07
CA ARG A 152 9.50 -2.45 13.42
C ARG A 152 10.98 -2.15 13.62
N LYS A 153 11.31 -1.37 14.65
CA LYS A 153 12.69 -1.27 15.13
C LYS A 153 13.09 -2.65 15.65
N ARG A 154 14.14 -3.25 15.05
CA ARG A 154 14.89 -4.32 15.70
C ARG A 154 15.92 -3.72 16.62
#